data_AF-Q1LC07-F1
#
_entry.id   AF-Q1LC07-F1
#
_cell.length_a   1.000
_cell.length_b   1.000
_cell.length_c   1.000
_cell.angle_alpha   90.00
_cell.angle_beta   90.00
_cell.angle_gamma   90.00
#
_symmetry.space_group_name_H-M   'P 1'
#
loop_
_entity.id
_entity.type
_entity.pdbx_description
1 polymer ?
#
loop_
_entity_poly.entity_id
_entity_poly.type
_entity_poly.pdbx_seq_one_letter_code
_entity_poly.pdbx_strand_id
1 'polypeptide(L)'
;MRQLGSSCSFMGQQSSPSQDAVRREKLGSSADRLPQPFYRFFEPAEQGFVRSGTVRGGHAMTTMPTLYLAFDGVLHPNLVSFHGGCAPRLRAGGHTLFENNTILEQLMDACPSTVVVLHNWWVQIVGYQGTLRLLPESVRSHVIGSTWRECRGPRARVTNNRSRRDWLQNDLVRRQPEHPVLVDCDARQVVPQLLDSACIVDNWRGLTEPGAWERLVTLLTTRPEQTQISGYSLDPRHLKERVAA
;
A
#
# COMPACT_ATOMS: atom_id res chain seq x y z
N MET A 1 5.71 -64.49 -38.33
CA MET A 1 5.72 -65.17 -39.64
C MET A 1 5.47 -64.13 -40.73
N ARG A 2 6.47 -63.98 -41.63
CA ARG A 2 6.55 -63.41 -43.01
C ARG A 2 5.34 -62.63 -43.58
N GLN A 3 5.51 -61.34 -43.95
CA GLN A 3 5.70 -60.75 -45.31
C GLN A 3 4.48 -60.95 -46.24
N LEU A 4 3.92 -59.94 -46.94
CA LEU A 4 4.41 -59.08 -48.03
C LEU A 4 3.47 -57.83 -48.09
N GLY A 5 3.78 -56.59 -48.50
CA GLY A 5 4.63 -56.09 -49.57
C GLY A 5 3.76 -55.44 -50.66
N SER A 6 3.75 -54.10 -50.80
CA SER A 6 3.87 -53.39 -52.10
C SER A 6 3.70 -51.88 -52.00
N SER A 7 4.73 -51.20 -52.49
CA SER A 7 4.86 -49.78 -52.80
C SER A 7 4.41 -49.54 -54.24
N CYS A 8 3.91 -48.34 -54.55
CA CYS A 8 4.11 -47.73 -55.86
C CYS A 8 4.24 -46.20 -55.71
N SER A 9 5.27 -45.65 -56.34
CA SER A 9 5.65 -44.23 -56.40
C SER A 9 5.55 -43.76 -57.86
N PHE A 10 5.12 -42.52 -58.12
CA PHE A 10 5.58 -41.64 -59.23
C PHE A 10 4.85 -40.27 -59.11
N MET A 11 5.53 -39.15 -58.81
CA MET A 11 6.28 -38.19 -59.66
C MET A 11 5.43 -37.12 -60.37
N GLY A 12 5.90 -35.86 -60.22
CA GLY A 12 5.44 -34.64 -60.92
C GLY A 12 5.76 -33.38 -60.09
N GLN A 13 7.04 -33.00 -59.93
CA GLN A 13 7.74 -31.90 -60.63
C GLN A 13 6.97 -30.56 -60.66
N GLN A 14 7.41 -29.59 -59.84
CA GLN A 14 8.27 -28.43 -60.17
C GLN A 14 7.51 -27.22 -60.77
N SER A 15 7.59 -26.06 -60.09
CA SER A 15 7.82 -24.72 -60.70
C SER A 15 7.86 -23.60 -59.63
N SER A 16 9.05 -23.04 -59.43
CA SER A 16 9.39 -21.67 -58.98
C SER A 16 10.62 -21.29 -59.83
N PRO A 17 10.93 -20.03 -60.21
CA PRO A 17 11.07 -18.82 -59.38
C PRO A 17 10.57 -17.51 -60.09
N SER A 18 10.54 -16.29 -59.54
CA SER A 18 11.65 -15.35 -59.28
C SER A 18 11.02 -14.03 -58.75
N GLN A 19 11.41 -13.47 -57.59
CA GLN A 19 12.36 -12.35 -57.42
C GLN A 19 12.41 -11.31 -58.55
N ASP A 20 11.91 -10.09 -58.30
CA ASP A 20 12.70 -8.84 -58.21
C ASP A 20 11.79 -7.59 -58.07
N ALA A 21 12.03 -6.78 -57.03
CA ALA A 21 12.06 -5.31 -57.11
C ALA A 21 12.26 -4.69 -55.71
N VAL A 22 13.50 -4.28 -55.50
CA VAL A 22 14.02 -3.43 -54.44
C VAL A 22 13.51 -1.99 -54.59
N ARG A 23 13.02 -1.35 -53.51
CA ARG A 23 13.37 0.06 -53.24
C ARG A 23 13.21 0.45 -51.76
N ARG A 24 14.30 1.04 -51.28
CA ARG A 24 14.56 1.66 -49.97
C ARG A 24 13.72 2.92 -49.75
N GLU A 25 13.31 3.16 -48.50
CA GLU A 25 13.34 4.46 -47.78
C GLU A 25 13.16 4.18 -46.27
N LYS A 26 14.25 4.13 -45.50
CA LYS A 26 14.83 5.19 -44.64
C LYS A 26 13.95 5.66 -43.46
N LEU A 27 14.37 5.19 -42.28
CA LEU A 27 14.50 5.90 -40.99
C LEU A 27 13.45 6.96 -40.61
N GLY A 28 12.63 6.59 -39.63
CA GLY A 28 11.96 7.51 -38.71
C GLY A 28 11.90 6.89 -37.32
N SER A 29 12.91 7.17 -36.51
CA SER A 29 12.92 6.92 -35.06
C SER A 29 11.79 7.71 -34.42
N SER A 30 10.71 7.03 -34.04
CA SER A 30 9.68 7.60 -33.18
C SER A 30 9.54 6.69 -31.97
N ALA A 31 10.20 7.09 -30.88
CA ALA A 31 9.91 6.58 -29.56
C ALA A 31 8.41 6.78 -29.32
N ASP A 32 7.69 5.66 -29.22
CA ASP A 32 6.27 5.64 -28.89
C ASP A 32 6.07 6.39 -27.57
N ARG A 33 5.48 7.59 -27.72
CA ARG A 33 4.97 8.39 -26.62
C ARG A 33 3.78 7.63 -26.05
N LEU A 34 4.01 6.91 -24.95
CA LEU A 34 2.92 6.48 -24.07
C LEU A 34 2.09 7.71 -23.68
N PRO A 35 0.75 7.64 -23.76
CA PRO A 35 -0.11 8.78 -23.44
C PRO A 35 0.01 9.12 -21.95
N GLN A 36 0.50 10.32 -21.65
CA GLN A 36 0.46 10.90 -20.31
C GLN A 36 -1.01 11.17 -19.95
N PRO A 37 -1.52 10.66 -18.80
CA PRO A 37 -2.86 11.04 -18.37
C PRO A 37 -2.86 12.52 -17.92
N PHE A 38 -3.64 13.30 -18.65
CA PHE A 38 -4.01 14.68 -18.32
C PHE A 38 -4.85 14.66 -17.03
N TYR A 39 -4.25 15.05 -15.90
CA TYR A 39 -5.01 15.45 -14.72
C TYR A 39 -4.69 16.90 -14.40
N ARG A 40 -5.70 17.76 -14.59
CA ARG A 40 -5.69 19.17 -14.21
C ARG A 40 -5.67 19.27 -12.69
N PHE A 41 -4.88 20.24 -12.24
CA PHE A 41 -4.45 20.49 -10.87
C PHE A 41 -5.58 20.92 -9.93
N PHE A 42 -5.48 20.49 -8.67
CA PHE A 42 -6.04 21.19 -7.53
C PHE A 42 -5.01 21.11 -6.39
N GLU A 43 -4.55 22.27 -5.90
CA GLU A 43 -3.65 22.35 -4.76
C GLU A 43 -4.38 21.93 -3.47
N PRO A 44 -3.80 21.09 -2.59
CA PRO A 44 -4.36 20.92 -1.26
C PRO A 44 -3.99 22.13 -0.40
N ALA A 45 -5.01 22.75 0.19
CA ALA A 45 -4.86 23.83 1.15
C ALA A 45 -3.97 23.38 2.32
N GLU A 46 -2.87 24.10 2.54
CA GLU A 46 -2.14 24.05 3.81
C GLU A 46 -3.01 24.74 4.87
N GLN A 47 -3.80 23.96 5.60
CA GLN A 47 -4.45 24.47 6.81
C GLN A 47 -3.53 24.24 8.00
N GLY A 48 -2.82 25.31 8.35
CA GLY A 48 -2.04 25.42 9.57
C GLY A 48 -2.93 25.29 10.80
N PHE A 49 -2.60 24.33 11.66
CA PHE A 49 -3.24 24.15 12.95
C PHE A 49 -2.45 24.93 14.01
N VAL A 50 -2.94 26.11 14.39
CA VAL A 50 -2.43 26.91 15.50
C VAL A 50 -3.17 26.49 16.77
N ARG A 51 -2.46 25.90 17.75
CA ARG A 51 -3.01 25.71 19.10
C ARG A 51 -2.73 26.94 19.95
N SER A 52 -3.78 27.66 20.33
CA SER A 52 -3.76 28.53 21.52
C SER A 52 -5.05 28.29 22.30
N GLY A 53 -4.91 27.88 23.56
CA GLY A 53 -6.06 27.63 24.43
C GLY A 53 -5.71 26.73 25.61
N THR A 54 -5.21 27.34 26.68
CA THR A 54 -5.10 26.72 28.01
C THR A 54 -6.52 26.51 28.55
N VAL A 55 -6.95 25.26 28.73
CA VAL A 55 -8.12 24.90 29.54
C VAL A 55 -7.72 23.90 30.60
N ARG A 56 -7.73 24.35 31.86
CA ARG A 56 -7.72 23.48 33.04
C ARG A 56 -9.12 22.91 33.22
N GLY A 57 -9.27 21.62 32.96
CA GLY A 57 -10.47 20.82 33.25
C GLY A 57 -10.19 19.37 32.87
N GLY A 58 -10.06 18.50 33.87
CA GLY A 58 -9.67 17.09 33.72
C GLY A 58 -10.74 16.21 33.08
N HIS A 59 -11.01 16.41 31.80
CA HIS A 59 -11.53 15.36 30.94
C HIS A 59 -10.31 14.71 30.29
N ALA A 60 -10.14 13.39 30.46
CA ALA A 60 -9.14 12.65 29.71
C ALA A 60 -9.40 12.93 28.22
N MET A 61 -8.54 13.71 27.58
CA MET A 61 -8.63 13.94 26.14
C MET A 61 -8.51 12.55 25.50
N THR A 62 -9.61 12.09 24.89
CA THR A 62 -9.64 10.84 24.16
C THR A 62 -8.71 11.00 22.96
N THR A 63 -7.54 10.37 23.04
CA THR A 63 -6.55 10.38 21.97
C THR A 63 -7.15 9.67 20.77
N MET A 64 -7.18 10.33 19.60
CA MET A 64 -7.75 9.75 18.37
C MET A 64 -6.81 8.68 17.82
N PRO A 65 -7.19 7.40 17.79
CA PRO A 65 -6.34 6.33 17.26
C PRO A 65 -6.08 6.54 15.77
N THR A 66 -4.87 6.21 15.31
CA THR A 66 -4.52 6.25 13.89
C THR A 66 -4.31 4.84 13.36
N LEU A 67 -5.25 4.34 12.56
CA LEU A 67 -5.21 3.03 11.93
C LEU A 67 -4.44 3.08 10.60
N TYR A 68 -3.30 2.41 10.53
CA TYR A 68 -2.55 2.15 9.31
C TYR A 68 -3.11 0.90 8.62
N LEU A 69 -3.81 1.09 7.51
CA LEU A 69 -4.62 0.05 6.85
C LEU A 69 -3.96 -0.48 5.56
N ALA A 70 -3.61 -1.77 5.55
CA ALA A 70 -3.31 -2.51 4.33
C ALA A 70 -4.59 -3.08 3.68
N PHE A 71 -4.52 -3.41 2.38
CA PHE A 71 -5.66 -3.98 1.63
C PHE A 71 -5.47 -5.47 1.39
N ASP A 72 -4.42 -5.85 0.67
CA ASP A 72 -4.17 -7.25 0.31
C ASP A 72 -3.90 -8.10 1.55
N GLY A 73 -4.63 -9.20 1.68
CA GLY A 73 -4.62 -10.07 2.84
C GLY A 73 -5.36 -9.52 4.06
N VAL A 74 -5.95 -8.32 4.00
CA VAL A 74 -6.74 -7.72 5.08
C VAL A 74 -8.21 -7.59 4.67
N LEU A 75 -8.47 -6.91 3.54
CA LEU A 75 -9.81 -6.65 3.03
C LEU A 75 -10.30 -7.72 2.04
N HIS A 76 -9.37 -8.55 1.57
CA HIS A 76 -9.54 -9.67 0.64
C HIS A 76 -8.25 -10.53 0.67
N PRO A 77 -8.24 -11.76 0.13
CA PRO A 77 -7.03 -12.58 0.08
C PRO A 77 -5.85 -11.92 -0.67
N ASN A 78 -4.62 -12.16 -0.23
CA ASN A 78 -3.39 -11.57 -0.80
C ASN A 78 -2.97 -12.20 -2.15
N LEU A 79 -3.84 -12.12 -3.15
CA LEU A 79 -3.65 -12.65 -4.51
C LEU A 79 -4.15 -11.67 -5.57
N VAL A 80 -3.80 -10.40 -5.42
CA VAL A 80 -4.18 -9.36 -6.39
C VAL A 80 -3.10 -9.16 -7.44
N SER A 81 -3.55 -8.98 -8.68
CA SER A 81 -2.68 -8.72 -9.82
C SER A 81 -3.12 -7.48 -10.57
N PHE A 82 -2.15 -6.71 -11.04
CA PHE A 82 -2.34 -5.56 -11.93
C PHE A 82 -1.76 -5.90 -13.28
N HIS A 83 -2.52 -5.68 -14.36
CA HIS A 83 -2.10 -5.95 -15.72
C HIS A 83 -2.31 -4.71 -16.58
N GLY A 84 -1.25 -4.12 -17.13
CA GLY A 84 -1.35 -3.12 -18.21
C GLY A 84 -2.23 -1.89 -17.93
N GLY A 85 -2.27 -1.37 -16.70
CA GLY A 85 -3.12 -0.23 -16.35
C GLY A 85 -4.60 -0.56 -16.14
N CYS A 86 -4.98 -1.84 -16.21
CA CYS A 86 -6.33 -2.30 -15.91
C CYS A 86 -6.63 -2.27 -14.41
N ALA A 87 -7.92 -2.31 -14.09
CA ALA A 87 -8.43 -2.46 -12.73
C ALA A 87 -7.80 -3.70 -12.04
N PRO A 88 -7.60 -3.63 -10.70
CA PRO A 88 -7.08 -4.75 -9.91
C PRO A 88 -7.94 -5.99 -10.11
N ARG A 89 -7.29 -7.15 -10.26
CA ARG A 89 -7.98 -8.44 -10.35
C ARG A 89 -7.48 -9.38 -9.27
N LEU A 90 -8.41 -9.83 -8.41
CA LEU A 90 -8.19 -10.90 -7.45
C LEU A 90 -8.13 -12.26 -8.17
N ARG A 91 -7.15 -13.08 -7.78
CA ARG A 91 -6.92 -14.42 -8.34
C ARG A 91 -7.33 -15.54 -7.39
N ALA A 92 -7.82 -15.21 -6.20
CA ALA A 92 -8.40 -16.15 -5.25
C ALA A 92 -9.80 -16.57 -5.73
N GLY A 93 -9.96 -17.84 -6.09
CA GLY A 93 -11.25 -18.40 -6.49
C GLY A 93 -12.24 -18.41 -5.32
N GLY A 94 -13.50 -18.04 -5.59
CA GLY A 94 -14.55 -17.96 -4.55
C GLY A 94 -14.52 -16.68 -3.71
N HIS A 95 -13.57 -15.78 -3.96
CA HIS A 95 -13.43 -14.52 -3.24
C HIS A 95 -13.65 -13.31 -4.15
N THR A 96 -13.95 -12.17 -3.55
CA THR A 96 -14.10 -10.89 -4.25
C THR A 96 -13.22 -9.81 -3.63
N LEU A 97 -12.84 -8.81 -4.43
CA LEU A 97 -12.09 -7.67 -3.90
C LEU A 97 -12.92 -6.94 -2.86
N PHE A 98 -12.29 -6.59 -1.73
CA PHE A 98 -12.90 -5.86 -0.63
C PHE A 98 -14.11 -6.55 0.02
N GLU A 99 -14.18 -7.88 -0.02
CA GLU A 99 -15.26 -8.66 0.61
C GLU A 99 -15.40 -8.42 2.12
N ASN A 100 -14.32 -8.01 2.80
CA ASN A 100 -14.34 -7.70 4.23
C ASN A 100 -14.69 -6.24 4.55
N ASN A 101 -15.14 -5.44 3.58
CA ASN A 101 -15.50 -4.04 3.80
C ASN A 101 -16.56 -3.87 4.90
N THR A 102 -17.57 -4.74 4.93
CA THR A 102 -18.62 -4.67 5.96
C THR A 102 -18.05 -4.75 7.37
N ILE A 103 -17.01 -5.56 7.60
CA ILE A 103 -16.34 -5.67 8.90
C ILE A 103 -15.54 -4.39 9.19
N LEU A 104 -14.89 -3.82 8.18
CA LEU A 104 -14.18 -2.55 8.34
C LEU A 104 -15.14 -1.40 8.69
N GLU A 105 -16.32 -1.35 8.05
CA GLU A 105 -17.36 -0.36 8.36
C GLU A 105 -17.84 -0.50 9.80
N GLN A 106 -18.17 -1.72 10.23
CA GLN A 106 -18.54 -2.00 11.62
C GLN A 106 -17.45 -1.57 12.60
N LEU A 107 -16.17 -1.76 12.24
CA LEU A 107 -15.04 -1.37 13.09
C LEU A 107 -14.98 0.16 13.23
N MET A 108 -15.22 0.90 12.14
CA MET A 108 -15.27 2.37 12.19
C MET A 108 -16.47 2.86 13.01
N ASP A 109 -17.63 2.19 12.92
CA ASP A 109 -18.80 2.49 13.75
C ASP A 109 -18.53 2.25 15.24
N ALA A 110 -17.81 1.17 15.57
CA ALA A 110 -17.43 0.84 16.95
C ALA A 110 -16.34 1.78 17.51
N CYS A 111 -15.48 2.32 16.64
CA CYS A 111 -14.35 3.17 17.00
C CYS A 111 -14.38 4.51 16.21
N PRO A 112 -15.42 5.35 16.37
CA PRO A 112 -15.70 6.47 15.47
C PRO A 112 -14.67 7.61 15.50
N SER A 113 -13.85 7.69 16.54
CA SER A 113 -12.74 8.66 16.63
C SER A 113 -11.48 8.21 15.88
N THR A 114 -11.46 6.99 15.32
CA THR A 114 -10.31 6.46 14.59
C THR A 114 -10.13 7.20 13.28
N VAL A 115 -8.91 7.66 13.02
CA VAL A 115 -8.51 8.16 11.70
C VAL A 115 -7.71 7.08 10.96
N VAL A 116 -7.83 7.03 9.64
CA VAL A 116 -7.22 5.99 8.80
C VAL A 116 -6.10 6.59 7.96
N VAL A 117 -4.97 5.89 7.89
CA VAL A 117 -3.88 6.14 6.96
C VAL A 117 -3.70 4.92 6.07
N LEU A 118 -3.75 5.12 4.76
CA LEU A 118 -3.55 4.03 3.80
C LEU A 118 -2.10 3.55 3.85
N HIS A 119 -1.90 2.30 4.25
CA HIS A 119 -0.62 1.61 4.26
C HIS A 119 -0.61 0.49 3.21
N ASN A 120 -0.73 0.88 1.94
CA ASN A 120 -0.75 -0.07 0.83
C ASN A 120 -0.01 0.48 -0.40
N TRP A 121 0.49 -0.44 -1.22
CA TRP A 121 1.23 -0.14 -2.45
C TRP A 121 0.30 0.25 -3.62
N TRP A 122 -1.01 0.08 -3.49
CA TRP A 122 -1.96 0.42 -4.56
C TRP A 122 -1.93 1.90 -4.88
N VAL A 123 -1.66 2.75 -3.88
CA VAL A 123 -1.47 4.20 -4.06
C VAL A 123 -0.42 4.51 -5.14
N GLN A 124 0.62 3.66 -5.28
CA GLN A 124 1.64 3.83 -6.30
C GLN A 124 1.15 3.49 -7.71
N ILE A 125 0.16 2.61 -7.83
CA ILE A 125 -0.29 2.05 -9.11
C ILE A 125 -1.49 2.79 -9.65
N VAL A 126 -2.50 3.00 -8.80
CA VAL A 126 -3.78 3.61 -9.20
C VAL A 126 -3.96 5.03 -8.63
N GLY A 127 -2.96 5.53 -7.90
CA GLY A 127 -2.98 6.86 -7.29
C GLY A 127 -3.85 6.93 -6.02
N TYR A 128 -3.55 7.89 -5.14
CA TYR A 128 -4.26 8.08 -3.87
C TYR A 128 -5.78 8.18 -4.01
N GLN A 129 -6.25 9.02 -4.93
CA GLN A 129 -7.69 9.19 -5.18
C GLN A 129 -8.33 7.93 -5.79
N GLY A 130 -7.59 7.18 -6.62
CA GLY A 130 -8.05 5.89 -7.14
C GLY A 130 -8.22 4.88 -6.02
N THR A 131 -7.24 4.78 -5.13
CA THR A 131 -7.28 3.91 -3.95
C THR A 131 -8.42 4.27 -3.00
N LEU A 132 -8.63 5.55 -2.70
CA LEU A 132 -9.72 6.01 -1.83
C LEU A 132 -11.10 5.64 -2.36
N ARG A 133 -11.31 5.72 -3.67
CA ARG A 133 -12.61 5.41 -4.29
C ARG A 133 -13.03 3.94 -4.17
N LEU A 134 -12.10 3.05 -3.82
CA LEU A 134 -12.38 1.63 -3.62
C LEU A 134 -12.96 1.32 -2.24
N LEU A 135 -12.77 2.24 -1.28
CA LEU A 135 -13.33 2.11 0.06
C LEU A 135 -14.79 2.60 0.10
N PRO A 136 -15.64 2.02 0.98
CA PRO A 136 -16.96 2.58 1.29
C PRO A 136 -16.86 4.01 1.80
N GLU A 137 -17.89 4.83 1.59
CA GLU A 137 -17.88 6.24 1.97
C GLU A 137 -17.72 6.43 3.50
N SER A 138 -18.36 5.57 4.27
CA SER A 138 -18.26 5.47 5.74
C SER A 138 -16.82 5.32 6.23
N VAL A 139 -15.98 4.54 5.54
CA VAL A 139 -14.55 4.39 5.87
C VAL A 139 -13.74 5.53 5.28
N ARG A 140 -14.06 5.94 4.04
CA ARG A 140 -13.32 6.97 3.30
C ARG A 140 -13.28 8.29 4.05
N SER A 141 -14.35 8.67 4.73
CA SER A 141 -14.44 9.89 5.53
C SER A 141 -13.46 9.92 6.71
N HIS A 142 -12.97 8.76 7.17
CA HIS A 142 -11.96 8.64 8.21
C HIS A 142 -10.53 8.73 7.65
N VAL A 143 -10.33 8.67 6.32
CA VAL A 143 -8.99 8.59 5.72
C VAL A 143 -8.32 9.96 5.65
N ILE A 144 -7.21 10.11 6.37
CA ILE A 144 -6.44 11.38 6.48
C ILE A 144 -5.14 11.39 5.67
N GLY A 145 -4.87 10.33 4.91
CA GLY A 145 -3.69 10.27 4.04
C GLY A 145 -3.21 8.86 3.72
N SER A 146 -1.98 8.78 3.23
CA SER A 146 -1.29 7.52 2.92
C SER A 146 0.17 7.58 3.35
N THR A 147 0.75 6.41 3.63
CA THR A 147 2.18 6.26 3.97
C THR A 147 3.07 6.53 2.76
N TRP A 148 2.65 6.08 1.58
CA TRP A 148 3.32 6.45 0.33
C TRP A 148 2.96 7.88 -0.07
N ARG A 149 3.95 8.68 -0.43
CA ARG A 149 3.75 10.02 -0.98
C ARG A 149 4.33 10.08 -2.37
N GLU A 150 3.55 10.59 -3.33
CA GLU A 150 4.08 10.97 -4.62
C GLU A 150 5.04 12.14 -4.40
N CYS A 151 6.35 11.88 -4.40
CA CYS A 151 7.34 12.95 -4.41
C CYS A 151 7.57 13.39 -5.83
N ARG A 152 7.47 14.70 -6.09
CA ARG A 152 7.85 15.33 -7.35
C ARG A 152 9.26 15.94 -7.25
N GLY A 153 9.93 16.08 -8.38
CA GLY A 153 11.27 16.67 -8.45
C GLY A 153 12.42 15.70 -8.14
N PRO A 154 13.65 16.20 -7.91
CA PRO A 154 14.87 15.37 -7.84
C PRO A 154 14.85 14.26 -6.77
N ARG A 155 14.02 14.42 -5.73
CA ARG A 155 13.88 13.46 -4.63
C ARG A 155 12.95 12.28 -4.95
N ALA A 156 12.18 12.35 -6.04
CA ALA A 156 11.21 11.33 -6.45
C ALA A 156 11.84 9.93 -6.60
N ARG A 157 13.01 9.84 -7.21
CA ARG A 157 13.70 8.55 -7.44
C ARG A 157 14.12 7.88 -6.13
N VAL A 158 14.51 8.66 -5.11
CA VAL A 158 14.98 8.14 -3.82
C VAL A 158 13.81 7.67 -2.95
N THR A 159 12.68 8.35 -2.99
CA THR A 159 11.47 7.97 -2.23
C THR A 159 10.72 6.82 -2.87
N ASN A 160 10.75 6.71 -4.20
CA ASN A 160 10.04 5.67 -4.94
C ASN A 160 10.71 4.30 -4.89
N ASN A 161 11.98 4.22 -4.47
CA ASN A 161 12.72 2.96 -4.35
C ASN A 161 12.78 2.40 -2.90
N ARG A 162 12.00 2.98 -1.99
CA ARG A 162 11.92 2.52 -0.60
C ARG A 162 10.90 1.41 -0.44
N SER A 163 11.10 0.56 0.56
CA SER A 163 10.14 -0.49 0.89
C SER A 163 8.86 0.10 1.51
N ARG A 164 7.77 -0.67 1.48
CA ARG A 164 6.50 -0.31 2.14
C ARG A 164 6.69 -0.03 3.63
N ARG A 165 7.50 -0.85 4.31
CA ARG A 165 7.92 -0.66 5.70
C ARG A 165 8.61 0.68 5.95
N ASP A 166 9.49 1.12 5.04
CA ASP A 166 10.17 2.41 5.17
C ASP A 166 9.19 3.60 5.03
N TRP A 167 8.15 3.46 4.19
CA TRP A 167 7.11 4.50 4.09
C TRP A 167 6.34 4.63 5.40
N LEU A 168 6.01 3.52 6.05
CA LEU A 168 5.38 3.53 7.38
C LEU A 168 6.27 4.21 8.41
N GLN A 169 7.54 3.84 8.48
CA GLN A 169 8.49 4.44 9.42
C GLN A 169 8.62 5.96 9.21
N ASN A 170 8.71 6.41 7.96
CA ASN A 170 8.74 7.84 7.63
C ASN A 170 7.43 8.55 7.98
N ASP A 171 6.28 7.90 7.76
CA ASP A 171 4.98 8.48 8.11
C ASP A 171 4.82 8.64 9.62
N LEU A 172 5.23 7.65 10.42
CA LEU A 172 5.21 7.72 11.88
C LEU A 172 6.05 8.89 12.41
N VAL A 173 7.27 9.07 11.89
CA VAL A 173 8.15 10.19 12.28
C VAL A 173 7.53 11.53 11.91
N ARG A 174 6.92 11.62 10.73
CA ARG A 174 6.33 12.87 10.22
C ARG A 174 5.03 13.23 10.93
N ARG A 175 4.15 12.25 11.11
CA ARG A 175 2.78 12.44 11.61
C ARG A 175 2.72 12.43 13.14
N GLN A 176 3.65 11.72 13.78
CA GLN A 176 3.72 11.57 15.24
C GLN A 176 2.34 11.23 15.86
N PRO A 177 1.64 10.18 15.35
CA PRO A 177 0.35 9.80 15.91
C PRO A 177 0.52 9.42 17.39
N GLU A 178 -0.39 9.89 18.24
CA GLU A 178 -0.35 9.59 19.68
C GLU A 178 -0.66 8.11 19.96
N HIS A 179 -1.49 7.50 19.11
CA HIS A 179 -1.92 6.11 19.26
C HIS A 179 -1.98 5.40 17.88
N PRO A 180 -0.83 5.01 17.32
CA PRO A 180 -0.79 4.31 16.04
C PRO A 180 -1.11 2.82 16.19
N VAL A 181 -1.98 2.32 15.32
CA VAL A 181 -2.30 0.89 15.20
C VAL A 181 -2.06 0.45 13.76
N LEU A 182 -1.37 -0.67 13.55
CA LEU A 182 -1.17 -1.27 12.22
C LEU A 182 -2.09 -2.47 12.04
N VAL A 183 -2.75 -2.58 10.89
CA VAL A 183 -3.38 -3.82 10.43
C VAL A 183 -2.79 -4.26 9.10
N ASP A 184 -2.25 -5.47 9.06
CA ASP A 184 -1.55 -6.03 7.89
C ASP A 184 -1.62 -7.56 7.90
N CYS A 185 -1.28 -8.20 6.79
CA CYS A 185 -1.07 -9.66 6.75
C CYS A 185 0.42 -10.05 6.72
N ASP A 186 1.33 -9.08 6.56
CA ASP A 186 2.77 -9.31 6.49
C ASP A 186 3.48 -8.76 7.72
N ALA A 187 3.89 -9.65 8.63
CA ALA A 187 4.60 -9.29 9.86
C ALA A 187 5.91 -8.51 9.61
N ARG A 188 6.50 -8.59 8.40
CA ARG A 188 7.70 -7.80 8.06
C ARG A 188 7.42 -6.30 7.98
N GLN A 189 6.16 -5.88 7.87
CA GLN A 189 5.80 -4.46 7.88
C GLN A 189 5.82 -3.87 9.29
N VAL A 190 5.77 -4.70 10.34
CA VAL A 190 5.83 -4.22 11.72
C VAL A 190 7.18 -3.54 11.97
N VAL A 191 7.12 -2.28 12.38
CA VAL A 191 8.28 -1.50 12.82
C VAL A 191 8.38 -1.55 14.34
N PRO A 192 9.56 -1.33 14.94
CA PRO A 192 9.74 -1.42 16.39
C PRO A 192 8.74 -0.60 17.22
N GLN A 193 8.30 0.56 16.70
CA GLN A 193 7.34 1.44 17.35
C GLN A 193 5.92 0.86 17.44
N LEU A 194 5.61 -0.19 16.68
CA LEU A 194 4.26 -0.78 16.57
C LEU A 194 4.22 -2.24 17.02
N LEU A 195 5.25 -2.73 17.75
CA LEU A 195 5.28 -4.12 18.21
C LEU A 195 4.06 -4.47 19.06
N ASP A 196 3.65 -3.55 19.94
CA ASP A 196 2.52 -3.72 20.85
C ASP A 196 1.18 -3.21 20.27
N SER A 197 1.22 -2.64 19.05
CA SER A 197 0.05 -2.03 18.42
C SER A 197 -0.16 -2.48 16.97
N ALA A 198 0.31 -3.67 16.62
CA ALA A 198 0.06 -4.30 15.34
C ALA A 198 -0.92 -5.47 15.47
N CYS A 199 -1.91 -5.52 14.59
CA CYS A 199 -2.76 -6.68 14.36
C CYS A 199 -2.35 -7.32 13.03
N ILE A 200 -1.58 -8.40 13.10
CA ILE A 200 -1.25 -9.20 11.93
C ILE A 200 -2.32 -10.26 11.75
N VAL A 201 -2.91 -10.32 10.55
CA VAL A 201 -3.96 -11.25 10.17
C VAL A 201 -3.50 -12.27 9.13
N ASP A 202 -4.21 -13.39 9.05
CA ASP A 202 -4.06 -14.40 8.02
C ASP A 202 -4.30 -13.80 6.63
N ASN A 203 -3.39 -14.05 5.70
CA ASN A 203 -3.41 -13.42 4.39
C ASN A 203 -4.51 -13.96 3.44
N TRP A 204 -5.27 -14.98 3.88
CA TRP A 204 -6.41 -15.51 3.15
C TRP A 204 -7.73 -15.00 3.73
N ARG A 205 -7.89 -14.99 5.05
CA ARG A 205 -9.12 -14.57 5.74
C ARG A 205 -9.19 -13.07 6.00
N GLY A 206 -8.05 -12.43 6.25
CA GLY A 206 -7.97 -11.03 6.63
C GLY A 206 -8.80 -10.72 7.88
N LEU A 207 -9.65 -9.69 7.82
CA LEU A 207 -10.49 -9.28 8.95
C LEU A 207 -11.53 -10.33 9.40
N THR A 208 -11.80 -11.37 8.60
CA THR A 208 -12.66 -12.49 9.02
C THR A 208 -11.91 -13.54 9.86
N GLU A 209 -10.60 -13.38 10.06
CA GLU A 209 -9.85 -14.26 10.96
C GLU A 209 -10.45 -14.22 12.38
N PRO A 210 -10.66 -15.37 13.03
CA PRO A 210 -11.11 -15.43 14.41
C PRO A 210 -10.24 -14.58 15.34
N GLY A 211 -10.86 -13.69 16.11
CA GLY A 211 -10.18 -12.80 17.05
C GLY A 211 -9.63 -11.51 16.45
N ALA A 212 -9.60 -11.33 15.12
CA ALA A 212 -9.05 -10.12 14.51
C ALA A 212 -9.85 -8.86 14.91
N TRP A 213 -11.17 -8.98 14.97
CA TRP A 213 -12.08 -7.94 15.43
C TRP A 213 -11.77 -7.51 16.87
N GLU A 214 -11.76 -8.46 17.80
CA GLU A 214 -11.55 -8.19 19.22
C GLU A 214 -10.17 -7.57 19.47
N ARG A 215 -9.14 -8.07 18.78
CA ARG A 215 -7.79 -7.48 18.83
C ARG A 215 -7.80 -6.04 18.33
N LEU A 216 -8.40 -5.76 17.17
CA LEU A 216 -8.43 -4.41 16.61
C LEU A 216 -9.23 -3.44 17.48
N VAL A 217 -10.41 -3.83 17.96
CA VAL A 217 -11.21 -3.01 18.88
C VAL A 217 -10.40 -2.73 20.14
N THR A 218 -9.77 -3.76 20.72
CA THR A 218 -8.91 -3.59 21.92
C THR A 218 -7.78 -2.61 21.65
N LEU A 219 -7.05 -2.79 20.54
CA LEU A 219 -5.94 -1.92 20.16
C LEU A 219 -6.41 -0.49 19.87
N LEU A 220 -7.58 -0.27 19.27
CA LEU A 220 -8.06 1.07 18.96
C LEU A 220 -8.67 1.78 20.18
N THR A 221 -9.19 1.04 21.16
CA THR A 221 -9.85 1.62 22.35
C THR A 221 -8.95 1.71 23.57
N THR A 222 -7.95 0.82 23.68
CA THR A 222 -7.04 0.78 24.83
C THR A 222 -5.87 1.72 24.56
N ARG A 223 -5.73 2.76 25.37
CA ARG A 223 -4.58 3.66 25.26
C ARG A 223 -3.31 2.89 25.61
N PRO A 224 -2.23 2.99 24.81
CA PRO A 224 -0.95 2.44 25.21
C PRO A 224 -0.52 3.12 26.51
N GLU A 225 -0.18 2.34 27.53
CA GLU A 225 0.49 2.90 28.70
C GLU A 225 1.74 3.61 28.20
N GLN A 226 1.82 4.91 28.45
CA GLN A 226 3.03 5.66 28.17
C GLN A 226 4.12 5.10 29.07
N THR A 227 4.89 4.15 28.55
CA THR A 227 6.15 3.77 29.17
C THR A 227 6.98 5.03 29.14
N GLN A 228 7.07 5.72 30.28
CA GLN A 228 8.09 6.73 30.51
C GLN A 228 9.42 6.01 30.30
N ILE A 229 10.01 6.17 29.11
CA ILE A 229 11.43 5.94 28.92
C ILE A 229 12.11 7.10 29.66
N SER A 230 12.18 6.95 30.98
CA SER A 230 13.04 7.71 31.86
C SER A 230 14.48 7.49 31.39
N GLY A 231 15.14 8.58 31.00
CA GLY A 231 16.60 8.67 31.11
C GLY A 231 17.44 8.13 29.94
N TYR A 232 17.25 8.66 28.72
CA TYR A 232 18.39 8.90 27.85
C TYR A 232 18.35 10.35 27.36
N SER A 233 18.80 11.25 28.24
CA SER A 233 19.25 12.57 27.83
C SER A 233 20.50 12.37 26.98
N LEU A 234 20.35 12.42 25.66
CA LEU A 234 21.48 12.66 24.75
C LEU A 234 21.87 14.14 24.91
N ASP A 235 22.54 14.47 26.01
CA ASP A 235 23.26 15.74 26.11
C ASP A 235 24.40 15.68 25.08
N PRO A 236 24.41 16.58 24.07
CA PRO A 236 25.46 16.62 23.05
C PRO A 236 26.87 16.84 23.64
N ARG A 237 26.98 17.23 24.91
CA ARG A 237 28.25 17.46 25.60
C ARG A 237 29.05 16.20 25.93
N HIS A 238 28.43 15.02 25.98
CA HIS A 238 29.15 13.77 26.31
C HIS A 238 29.59 12.94 25.10
N LEU A 239 29.35 13.40 23.86
CA LEU A 239 29.75 12.66 22.66
C LEU A 239 31.24 12.83 22.29
N LYS A 240 31.98 13.71 22.98
CA LYS A 240 33.40 13.99 22.65
C LYS A 240 34.42 13.03 23.26
N GLU A 241 34.03 12.15 24.18
CA GLU A 241 35.01 11.30 24.90
C GLU A 241 35.09 9.84 24.40
N ARG A 242 34.31 9.44 23.38
CA ARG A 242 34.27 8.02 22.95
C ARG A 242 34.82 7.75 21.53
N VAL A 243 35.57 8.69 20.95
CA VAL A 243 36.28 8.48 19.66
C VAL A 243 37.81 8.57 19.86
N ALA A 244 38.32 8.40 21.08
CA ALA A 244 39.75 8.51 21.38
C ALA A 244 40.28 7.38 22.30
N ALA A 245 39.77 6.16 22.14
CA ALA A 245 40.34 4.96 22.75
C ALA A 245 40.39 3.82 21.72
#